data_AF-A0A7W9LVZ3-F1
#
_entry.id   AF-A0A7W9LVZ3-F1
#
_cell.length_a   1.000
_cell.length_b   1.000
_cell.length_c   1.000
_cell.angle_alpha   90.00
_cell.angle_beta   90.00
_cell.angle_gamma   90.00
#
_symmetry.space_group_name_H-M   'P 1'
#
loop_
_entity.id
_entity.type
_entity.pdbx_description
1 polymer ?
#
loop_
_entity_poly.entity_id
_entity_poly.type
_entity_poly.pdbx_seq_one_letter_code
_entity_poly.pdbx_strand_id
1 'polypeptide(L)'
;MPASSSAAEPVTDQVAQADAMLCADRQFGDSAAIDERNLARFRLGLTMLARHDGEAAEVLRTTATAAVERLRPLLYDPVLRNCFEVDLARLESGRLGRSSFGASMGGCTAVLAADASSPTGPCEALVRPHRRAWPGLGDAWVLTEPAPHGGSQEMLAGRLMELYRGALGDSRAAGPIDPTDDIRAVLQEGAELLATLLPATGAGVLGHVTMVGFTHRESEEGPLQSMSGGDPLPSTVLLAPERCTSPWLAAESLLHEGAHLKLFDALRTGSVVRNATERVPIPWRIGSWTVIRVFVALHFYVHLLVFRAAAATAGEAVRERFGPPPSVEDLDEPSPGTPAARSGQYRTSAERARYLAECVLSLPEQALTENGHRFARWLLTALRLVDDDAPRPHDRAAAATLRAEPWQPPEVPPGAALQRITPVDACALPGLGQLVVSPARSARMHWLNARSWAVYSLCDGRDFGSVRTAYARVAGLPAGSKEVGRQVSDSVRRLVAAGLVTHDV
;
A
#
# COMPACT_ATOMS: atom_id res chain seq x y z
N MET A 1 -25.75 -54.04 -10.79
CA MET A 1 -24.74 -52.96 -10.80
C MET A 1 -25.36 -51.75 -10.13
N PRO A 2 -25.02 -51.43 -8.88
CA PRO A 2 -25.57 -50.24 -8.23
C PRO A 2 -24.82 -49.00 -8.72
N ALA A 3 -25.60 -47.96 -9.03
CA ALA A 3 -25.12 -46.67 -9.49
C ALA A 3 -24.25 -46.01 -8.41
N SER A 4 -23.06 -45.57 -8.79
CA SER A 4 -22.18 -44.76 -7.98
C SER A 4 -22.84 -43.41 -7.73
N SER A 5 -23.18 -43.10 -6.48
CA SER A 5 -23.61 -41.76 -6.10
C SER A 5 -22.40 -40.83 -6.21
N SER A 6 -22.39 -39.98 -7.23
CA SER A 6 -21.52 -38.81 -7.29
C SER A 6 -21.82 -37.96 -6.07
N ALA A 7 -20.94 -38.00 -5.07
CA ALA A 7 -20.92 -37.03 -4.00
C ALA A 7 -20.60 -35.68 -4.66
N ALA A 8 -21.60 -34.81 -4.75
CA ALA A 8 -21.39 -33.42 -5.12
C ALA A 8 -20.37 -32.84 -4.13
N GLU A 9 -19.19 -32.48 -4.63
CA GLU A 9 -18.24 -31.69 -3.86
C GLU A 9 -18.96 -30.44 -3.34
N PRO A 10 -18.72 -30.02 -2.08
CA PRO A 10 -19.30 -28.78 -1.59
C PRO A 10 -18.82 -27.65 -2.52
N VAL A 11 -19.75 -26.99 -3.19
CA VAL A 11 -19.47 -25.78 -3.98
C VAL A 11 -18.99 -24.74 -2.97
N THR A 12 -17.68 -24.63 -2.81
CA THR A 12 -17.04 -23.56 -2.05
C THR A 12 -17.45 -22.23 -2.67
N ASP A 13 -17.98 -21.33 -1.85
CA ASP A 13 -18.29 -19.95 -2.26
C ASP A 13 -16.99 -19.27 -2.72
N GLN A 14 -16.80 -19.23 -4.04
CA GLN A 14 -15.61 -18.69 -4.69
C GLN A 14 -15.41 -17.20 -4.36
N VAL A 15 -16.51 -16.45 -4.15
CA VAL A 15 -16.47 -15.04 -3.78
C VAL A 15 -15.90 -14.88 -2.38
N ALA A 16 -16.43 -15.62 -1.41
CA ALA A 16 -15.91 -15.61 -0.04
C ALA A 16 -14.44 -16.07 0.01
N GLN A 17 -14.06 -17.05 -0.82
CA GLN A 17 -12.67 -17.47 -0.94
C GLN A 17 -11.77 -16.37 -1.53
N ALA A 18 -12.23 -15.65 -2.55
CA ALA A 18 -11.49 -14.55 -3.16
C ALA A 18 -11.35 -13.36 -2.19
N ASP A 19 -12.42 -13.01 -1.47
CA ASP A 19 -12.41 -11.98 -0.43
C ASP A 19 -11.36 -12.27 0.66
N ALA A 20 -11.38 -13.48 1.22
CA ALA A 20 -10.40 -13.90 2.21
C ALA A 20 -8.97 -13.93 1.63
N MET A 21 -8.79 -14.39 0.39
CA MET A 21 -7.48 -14.45 -0.26
C MET A 21 -6.87 -13.07 -0.49
N LEU A 22 -7.69 -12.09 -0.87
CA LEU A 22 -7.28 -10.70 -1.05
C LEU A 22 -6.90 -10.01 0.29
N CYS A 23 -7.16 -10.65 1.42
CA CYS A 23 -6.74 -10.15 2.73
C CYS A 23 -5.68 -11.03 3.42
N ALA A 24 -5.44 -12.25 2.92
CA ALA A 24 -4.52 -13.20 3.56
C ALA A 24 -3.04 -12.95 3.27
N ASP A 25 -2.70 -12.26 2.16
CA ASP A 25 -1.30 -12.03 1.83
C ASP A 25 -0.67 -11.02 2.81
N ARG A 26 0.22 -11.51 3.67
CA ARG A 26 0.86 -10.67 4.71
C ARG A 26 1.61 -9.45 4.20
N GLN A 27 1.99 -9.38 2.92
CA GLN A 27 2.73 -8.23 2.36
C GLN A 27 1.78 -7.19 1.74
N PHE A 28 0.70 -7.63 1.09
CA PHE A 28 -0.14 -6.76 0.26
C PHE A 28 -1.63 -6.74 0.65
N GLY A 29 -2.14 -7.82 1.25
CA GLY A 29 -3.55 -7.98 1.60
C GLY A 29 -3.86 -7.81 3.09
N ASP A 30 -2.96 -8.17 3.99
CA ASP A 30 -3.20 -8.12 5.43
C ASP A 30 -3.00 -6.69 5.96
N SER A 31 -4.10 -5.98 6.21
CA SER A 31 -4.08 -4.60 6.71
C SER A 31 -3.37 -4.45 8.06
N ALA A 32 -3.49 -5.43 8.97
CA ALA A 32 -2.80 -5.37 10.25
C ALA A 32 -1.28 -5.47 10.07
N ALA A 33 -0.81 -6.35 9.17
CA ALA A 33 0.61 -6.45 8.84
C ALA A 33 1.13 -5.22 8.09
N ILE A 34 0.31 -4.61 7.22
CA ILE A 34 0.66 -3.36 6.52
C ILE A 34 0.81 -2.22 7.54
N ASP A 35 -0.13 -2.09 8.46
CA ASP A 35 -0.12 -1.07 9.52
C ASP A 35 1.09 -1.24 10.44
N GLU A 36 1.40 -2.47 10.87
CA GLU A 36 2.56 -2.75 11.73
C GLU A 36 3.86 -2.31 11.05
N ARG A 37 4.01 -2.58 9.74
CA ARG A 37 5.18 -2.11 8.96
C ARG A 37 5.22 -0.61 8.80
N ASN A 38 4.09 0.02 8.48
CA ASN A 38 4.04 1.47 8.32
C ASN A 38 4.38 2.18 9.64
N LEU A 39 3.91 1.65 10.76
CA LEU A 39 4.24 2.17 12.08
C LEU A 39 5.73 1.99 12.42
N ALA A 40 6.31 0.82 12.12
CA ALA A 40 7.74 0.59 12.34
C ALA A 40 8.61 1.52 11.47
N ARG A 41 8.22 1.70 10.19
CA ARG A 41 8.86 2.66 9.28
C ARG A 41 8.72 4.10 9.79
N PHE A 42 7.55 4.45 10.33
CA PHE A 42 7.32 5.78 10.89
C PHE A 42 8.23 6.05 12.10
N ARG A 43 8.26 5.13 13.09
CA ARG A 43 9.15 5.25 14.27
C ARG A 43 10.62 5.38 13.87
N LEU A 44 11.08 4.50 12.99
CA LEU A 44 12.48 4.54 12.53
C LEU A 44 12.76 5.82 11.75
N GLY A 45 11.84 6.25 10.88
CA GLY A 45 11.99 7.50 10.12
C GLY A 45 12.06 8.72 11.01
N LEU A 46 11.20 8.84 12.03
CA LEU A 46 11.27 9.93 13.00
C LEU A 46 12.61 9.92 13.77
N THR A 47 13.11 8.74 14.12
CA THR A 47 14.44 8.59 14.74
C THR A 47 15.55 9.08 13.81
N MET A 48 15.48 8.70 12.53
CA MET A 48 16.43 9.16 11.51
C MET A 48 16.36 10.69 11.34
N LEU A 49 15.17 11.26 11.17
CA LEU A 49 14.97 12.71 11.04
C LEU A 49 15.51 13.47 12.25
N ALA A 50 15.32 12.95 13.47
CA ALA A 50 15.81 13.58 14.70
C ALA A 50 17.35 13.70 14.78
N ARG A 51 18.09 12.87 14.03
CA ARG A 51 19.56 12.98 13.94
C ARG A 51 20.02 14.12 13.04
N HIS A 52 19.19 14.49 12.06
CA HIS A 52 19.54 15.46 11.03
C HIS A 52 18.97 16.85 11.34
N ASP A 53 17.81 16.93 11.99
CA ASP A 53 17.21 18.20 12.41
C ASP A 53 17.39 18.41 13.91
N GLY A 54 18.41 19.20 14.29
CA GLY A 54 18.71 19.52 15.68
C GLY A 54 17.62 20.34 16.39
N GLU A 55 16.85 21.16 15.65
CA GLU A 55 15.80 22.02 16.22
C GLU A 55 14.56 21.18 16.56
N ALA A 56 14.17 20.27 15.68
CA ALA A 56 13.05 19.36 15.89
C ALA A 56 13.42 18.04 16.60
N ALA A 57 14.70 17.84 16.95
CA ALA A 57 15.20 16.54 17.40
C ALA A 57 14.42 15.96 18.59
N GLU A 58 14.05 16.81 19.55
CA GLU A 58 13.38 16.36 20.78
C GLU A 58 11.93 15.95 20.54
N VAL A 59 11.18 16.74 19.76
CA VAL A 59 9.79 16.40 19.41
C VAL A 59 9.76 15.14 18.55
N LEU A 60 10.71 14.97 17.63
CA LEU A 60 10.82 13.77 16.79
C LEU A 60 11.14 12.52 17.60
N ARG A 61 12.13 12.57 18.51
CA ARG A 61 12.47 11.44 19.40
C ARG A 61 11.31 11.07 20.33
N THR A 62 10.72 12.07 20.98
CA THR A 62 9.57 11.85 21.87
C THR A 62 8.43 11.19 21.10
N THR A 63 8.12 11.69 19.90
CA THR A 63 7.08 11.10 19.04
C THR A 63 7.44 9.67 18.64
N ALA A 64 8.68 9.39 18.20
CA ALA A 64 9.11 8.04 17.79
C ALA A 64 8.96 6.98 18.89
N THR A 65 9.07 7.38 20.16
CA THR A 65 8.92 6.50 21.33
C THR A 65 7.50 6.42 21.88
N ALA A 66 6.55 7.21 21.37
CA ALA A 66 5.18 7.23 21.85
C ALA A 66 4.45 5.88 21.66
N ALA A 67 3.37 5.69 22.41
CA ALA A 67 2.50 4.52 22.28
C ALA A 67 1.81 4.49 20.91
N VAL A 68 1.37 3.31 20.47
CA VAL A 68 0.77 3.10 19.14
C VAL A 68 -0.47 3.96 18.95
N GLU A 69 -1.27 4.08 20.00
CA GLU A 69 -2.53 4.83 20.06
C GLU A 69 -2.31 6.31 19.81
N ARG A 70 -1.13 6.85 20.21
CA ARG A 70 -0.74 8.24 19.94
C ARG A 70 -0.10 8.43 18.57
N LEU A 71 0.54 7.38 18.04
CA LEU A 71 1.20 7.44 16.74
C LEU A 71 0.23 7.28 15.57
N ARG A 72 -0.80 6.44 15.72
CA ARG A 72 -1.74 6.11 14.64
C ARG A 72 -2.43 7.38 14.09
N PRO A 73 -2.99 8.29 14.90
CA PRO A 73 -3.60 9.51 14.37
C PRO A 73 -2.59 10.43 13.64
N LEU A 74 -1.31 10.42 14.04
CA LEU A 74 -0.27 11.23 13.38
C LEU A 74 0.22 10.60 12.07
N LEU A 75 0.26 9.27 12.03
CA LEU A 75 0.69 8.49 10.86
C LEU A 75 -0.29 8.63 9.70
N TYR A 76 -1.59 8.69 9.99
CA TYR A 76 -2.63 8.79 8.98
C TYR A 76 -3.22 10.20 8.83
N ASP A 77 -2.72 11.18 9.60
CA ASP A 77 -3.03 12.58 9.34
C ASP A 77 -2.47 12.99 7.95
N PRO A 78 -3.30 13.53 7.04
CA PRO A 78 -2.89 13.78 5.66
C PRO A 78 -1.71 14.75 5.54
N VAL A 79 -1.66 15.79 6.38
CA VAL A 79 -0.57 16.78 6.33
C VAL A 79 0.69 16.21 6.95
N LEU A 80 0.59 15.62 8.15
CA LEU A 80 1.77 15.08 8.82
C LEU A 80 2.36 13.90 8.05
N ARG A 81 1.53 13.00 7.53
CA ARG A 81 2.00 11.92 6.66
C ARG A 81 2.71 12.46 5.42
N ASN A 82 2.14 13.45 4.74
CA ASN A 82 2.79 14.08 3.59
C ASN A 82 4.16 14.69 3.98
N CYS A 83 4.21 15.47 5.06
CA CYS A 83 5.46 16.06 5.57
C CYS A 83 6.50 14.98 5.87
N PHE A 84 6.11 13.89 6.52
CA PHE A 84 6.99 12.76 6.82
C PHE A 84 7.57 12.11 5.55
N GLU A 85 6.73 11.82 4.55
CA GLU A 85 7.20 11.21 3.29
C GLU A 85 8.13 12.15 2.51
N VAL A 86 7.80 13.45 2.46
CA VAL A 86 8.64 14.48 1.84
C VAL A 86 9.98 14.62 2.55
N ASP A 87 9.99 14.62 3.88
CA ASP A 87 11.21 14.73 4.68
C ASP A 87 12.10 13.49 4.50
N LEU A 88 11.53 12.28 4.46
CA LEU A 88 12.29 11.07 4.16
C LEU A 88 12.89 11.08 2.76
N ALA A 89 12.15 11.48 1.73
CA ALA A 89 12.67 11.59 0.37
C ALA A 89 13.79 12.66 0.27
N ARG A 90 13.68 13.76 1.02
CA ARG A 90 14.74 14.77 1.13
C ARG A 90 15.95 14.23 1.87
N LEU A 91 15.76 13.46 2.93
CA LEU A 91 16.84 12.82 3.68
C LEU A 91 17.62 11.84 2.78
N GLU A 92 16.92 10.96 2.08
CA GLU A 92 17.51 9.97 1.14
C GLU A 92 18.28 10.62 -0.01
N SER A 93 17.86 11.81 -0.44
CA SER A 93 18.55 12.59 -1.48
C SER A 93 19.62 13.55 -0.94
N GLY A 94 19.88 13.57 0.37
CA GLY A 94 20.88 14.46 0.99
C GLY A 94 20.49 15.94 0.97
N ARG A 95 19.20 16.25 0.82
CA ARG A 95 18.64 17.60 0.70
C ARG A 95 17.82 18.03 1.90
N LEU A 96 17.79 17.24 2.97
CA LEU A 96 17.07 17.60 4.19
C LEU A 96 17.82 18.71 4.92
N GLY A 97 17.22 19.90 4.97
CA GLY A 97 17.69 21.01 5.82
C GLY A 97 16.97 21.02 7.16
N ARG A 98 15.66 21.25 7.14
CA ARG A 98 14.75 21.18 8.30
C ARG A 98 13.60 20.22 8.01
N SER A 99 13.12 19.53 9.03
CA SER A 99 11.98 18.64 8.97
C SER A 99 10.68 19.45 8.95
N SER A 100 9.95 19.35 7.85
CA SER A 100 8.59 19.90 7.76
C SER A 100 7.63 19.19 8.71
N PHE A 101 7.84 17.89 8.98
CA PHE A 101 7.09 17.16 9.99
C PHE A 101 7.35 17.71 11.39
N GLY A 102 8.62 17.91 11.74
CA GLY A 102 9.03 18.48 13.03
C GLY A 102 8.44 19.88 13.27
N ALA A 103 8.47 20.73 12.25
CA ALA A 103 7.88 22.07 12.31
C ALA A 103 6.35 22.02 12.52
N SER A 104 5.64 21.19 11.76
CA SER A 104 4.18 21.01 11.90
C SER A 104 3.80 20.43 13.27
N MET A 105 4.56 19.45 13.77
CA MET A 105 4.35 18.87 15.10
C MET A 105 4.59 19.89 16.21
N GLY A 106 5.64 20.71 16.12
CA GLY A 106 5.93 21.76 17.08
C GLY A 106 4.73 22.68 17.32
N GLY A 107 4.02 23.07 16.25
CA GLY A 107 2.79 23.86 16.34
C GLY A 107 1.56 23.11 16.86
N CYS A 108 1.52 21.79 16.72
CA CYS A 108 0.39 20.95 17.13
C CYS A 108 0.48 20.39 18.56
N THR A 109 1.67 20.40 19.17
CA THR A 109 1.87 19.85 20.53
C THR A 109 0.93 20.45 21.58
N ALA A 110 0.64 21.74 21.50
CA ALA A 110 -0.31 22.40 22.42
C ALA A 110 -1.75 21.89 22.26
N VAL A 111 -2.17 21.57 21.02
CA VAL A 111 -3.51 21.03 20.71
C VAL A 111 -3.62 19.58 21.20
N LEU A 112 -2.60 18.76 20.96
CA LEU A 112 -2.56 17.36 21.40
C LEU A 112 -2.43 17.22 22.93
N ALA A 113 -1.84 18.19 23.61
CA ALA A 113 -1.73 18.20 25.07
C ALA A 113 -3.04 18.57 25.76
N ALA A 114 -3.85 19.44 25.14
CA ALA A 114 -5.14 19.88 25.69
C ALA A 114 -6.21 18.79 25.66
N ASP A 115 -6.09 17.82 24.74
CA ASP A 115 -7.04 16.73 24.56
C ASP A 115 -6.33 15.37 24.46
N ALA A 116 -5.56 15.05 25.50
CA ALA A 116 -4.78 13.81 25.58
C ALA A 116 -5.64 12.52 25.52
N SER A 117 -6.95 12.65 25.63
CA SER A 117 -7.94 11.58 25.52
C SER A 117 -8.56 11.43 24.13
N SER A 118 -8.47 12.44 23.26
CA SER A 118 -9.11 12.35 21.95
C SER A 118 -8.26 11.54 20.97
N PRO A 119 -8.83 10.54 20.30
CA PRO A 119 -8.16 9.76 19.26
C PRO A 119 -8.01 10.53 17.92
N THR A 120 -8.41 11.80 17.85
CA THR A 120 -8.47 12.56 16.60
C THR A 120 -7.12 13.07 16.13
N GLY A 121 -6.88 13.00 14.82
CA GLY A 121 -5.69 13.58 14.21
C GLY A 121 -5.70 15.13 14.21
N PRO A 122 -4.54 15.79 14.06
CA PRO A 122 -4.47 17.25 14.03
C PRO A 122 -5.35 17.93 12.97
N CYS A 123 -5.41 17.41 11.75
CA CYS A 123 -6.28 17.95 10.69
C CYS A 123 -7.76 17.68 10.95
N GLU A 124 -8.10 16.51 11.49
CA GLU A 124 -9.47 16.16 11.87
C GLU A 124 -10.02 17.12 12.93
N ALA A 125 -9.19 17.53 13.89
CA ALA A 125 -9.54 18.49 14.93
C ALA A 125 -9.86 19.91 14.39
N LEU A 126 -9.48 20.21 13.13
CA LEU A 126 -9.80 21.48 12.47
C LEU A 126 -11.22 21.51 11.90
N VAL A 127 -11.87 20.36 11.76
CA VAL A 127 -13.18 20.26 11.11
C VAL A 127 -14.30 20.38 12.13
N ARG A 128 -15.21 21.35 11.92
CA ARG A 128 -16.37 21.58 12.77
C ARG A 128 -17.64 21.81 11.94
N PRO A 129 -18.75 21.10 12.21
CA PRO A 129 -18.87 20.00 13.16
C PRO A 129 -18.05 18.77 12.71
N HIS A 130 -17.50 18.02 13.67
CA HIS A 130 -16.83 16.75 13.38
C HIS A 130 -17.86 15.71 12.90
N ARG A 131 -17.54 15.02 11.80
CA ARG A 131 -18.41 14.03 11.18
C ARG A 131 -17.61 12.80 10.77
N ARG A 132 -17.93 11.64 11.34
CA ARG A 132 -17.44 10.35 10.85
C ARG A 132 -18.05 10.04 9.48
N ALA A 133 -17.27 9.45 8.59
CA ALA A 133 -17.75 9.02 7.28
C ALA A 133 -18.60 7.73 7.38
N TRP A 134 -18.18 6.80 8.26
CA TRP A 134 -18.92 5.57 8.57
C TRP A 134 -18.61 5.10 10.00
N PRO A 135 -19.54 5.22 10.96
CA PRO A 135 -19.31 4.76 12.33
C PRO A 135 -19.05 3.24 12.40
N GLY A 136 -17.97 2.83 13.07
CA GLY A 136 -17.68 1.41 13.36
C GLY A 136 -16.95 0.62 12.27
N LEU A 137 -16.69 1.22 11.10
CA LEU A 137 -15.95 0.59 9.98
C LEU A 137 -14.58 1.25 9.72
N GLY A 138 -14.02 1.92 10.74
CA GLY A 138 -12.73 2.60 10.67
C GLY A 138 -12.76 4.00 11.29
N ASP A 139 -11.69 4.76 11.05
CA ASP A 139 -11.47 6.09 11.64
C ASP A 139 -11.82 7.24 10.67
N ALA A 140 -12.42 6.93 9.52
CA ALA A 140 -12.68 7.92 8.47
C ALA A 140 -13.59 9.08 8.92
N TRP A 141 -13.23 10.29 8.54
CA TRP A 141 -14.01 11.52 8.75
C TRP A 141 -14.24 12.28 7.44
N VAL A 142 -15.25 13.15 7.42
CA VAL A 142 -15.63 13.92 6.24
C VAL A 142 -14.96 15.30 6.25
N LEU A 143 -14.22 15.62 5.19
CA LEU A 143 -13.61 16.92 4.99
C LEU A 143 -14.67 17.97 4.63
N THR A 144 -14.75 19.00 5.46
CA THR A 144 -15.39 20.28 5.14
C THR A 144 -14.36 21.41 5.26
N GLU A 145 -14.78 22.65 5.03
CA GLU A 145 -13.88 23.81 5.21
C GLU A 145 -13.29 23.81 6.64
N PRO A 146 -11.96 23.83 6.80
CA PRO A 146 -11.32 23.86 8.12
C PRO A 146 -11.63 25.16 8.88
N ALA A 147 -11.82 25.06 10.19
CA ALA A 147 -12.09 26.19 11.10
C ALA A 147 -10.97 26.33 12.16
N PRO A 148 -9.79 26.85 11.80
CA PRO A 148 -8.66 26.99 12.71
C PRO A 148 -8.89 28.08 13.78
N HIS A 149 -8.35 27.85 14.98
CA HIS A 149 -8.37 28.77 16.12
C HIS A 149 -6.93 29.10 16.54
N GLY A 150 -6.30 30.03 15.81
CA GLY A 150 -4.95 30.54 16.08
C GLY A 150 -3.89 30.10 15.07
N GLY A 151 -2.72 30.73 15.15
CA GLY A 151 -1.71 30.69 14.07
C GLY A 151 -1.17 29.30 13.70
N SER A 152 -0.99 28.39 14.67
CA SER A 152 -0.52 27.03 14.34
C SER A 152 -1.57 26.19 13.62
N GLN A 153 -2.85 26.35 13.99
CA GLN A 153 -3.97 25.69 13.30
C GLN A 153 -4.19 26.31 11.92
N GLU A 154 -3.99 27.62 11.75
CA GLU A 154 -4.07 28.29 10.45
C GLU A 154 -3.01 27.77 9.47
N MET A 155 -1.77 27.55 9.92
CA MET A 155 -0.74 26.95 9.07
C MET A 155 -1.08 25.52 8.65
N LEU A 156 -1.61 24.71 9.59
CA LEU A 156 -2.02 23.34 9.31
C LEU A 156 -3.21 23.30 8.33
N ALA A 157 -4.23 24.12 8.55
CA ALA A 157 -5.39 24.27 7.66
C ALA A 157 -4.95 24.72 6.26
N GLY A 158 -4.07 25.72 6.18
CA GLY A 158 -3.52 26.21 4.93
C GLY A 158 -2.77 25.12 4.15
N ARG A 159 -1.95 24.33 4.85
CA ARG A 159 -1.23 23.19 4.26
C ARG A 159 -2.18 22.09 3.81
N LEU A 160 -3.19 21.74 4.59
CA LEU A 160 -4.22 20.76 4.20
C LEU A 160 -4.90 21.17 2.89
N MET A 161 -5.31 22.44 2.80
CA MET A 161 -5.95 22.98 1.60
C MET A 161 -4.99 23.10 0.41
N GLU A 162 -3.71 23.35 0.64
CA GLU A 162 -2.67 23.28 -0.40
C GLU A 162 -2.54 21.86 -0.98
N LEU A 163 -2.45 20.85 -0.11
CA LEU A 163 -2.36 19.44 -0.52
C LEU A 163 -3.61 18.98 -1.26
N TYR A 164 -4.79 19.38 -0.77
CA TYR A 164 -6.07 19.13 -1.43
C TYR A 164 -6.11 19.68 -2.86
N ARG A 165 -5.78 20.97 -3.05
CA ARG A 165 -5.73 21.58 -4.39
C ARG A 165 -4.63 20.97 -5.26
N GLY A 166 -3.49 20.63 -4.66
CA GLY A 166 -2.39 19.95 -5.32
C GLY A 166 -2.76 18.55 -5.83
N ALA A 167 -3.52 17.78 -5.04
CA ALA A 167 -4.03 16.47 -5.45
C ALA A 167 -5.01 16.58 -6.63
N LEU A 168 -5.81 17.66 -6.69
CA LEU A 168 -6.67 17.96 -7.82
C LEU A 168 -5.91 18.48 -9.05
N GLY A 169 -4.61 18.78 -8.94
CA GLY A 169 -3.80 19.35 -10.02
C GLY A 169 -4.19 20.78 -10.40
N ASP A 170 -4.98 21.46 -9.56
CA ASP A 170 -5.45 22.82 -9.81
C ASP A 170 -5.36 23.68 -8.55
N SER A 171 -4.41 24.61 -8.54
CA SER A 171 -4.23 25.60 -7.47
C SER A 171 -5.44 26.51 -7.23
N ARG A 172 -6.39 26.57 -8.18
CA ARG A 172 -7.63 27.36 -8.11
C ARG A 172 -8.86 26.52 -7.85
N ALA A 173 -8.70 25.21 -7.59
CA ALA A 173 -9.81 24.35 -7.24
C ALA A 173 -10.59 24.95 -6.05
N ALA A 174 -11.92 24.88 -6.16
CA ALA A 174 -12.83 25.29 -5.09
C ALA A 174 -12.56 24.48 -3.81
N GLY A 175 -12.98 25.01 -2.67
CA GLY A 175 -12.92 24.27 -1.40
C GLY A 175 -13.74 22.98 -1.43
N PRO A 176 -13.58 22.10 -0.43
CA PRO A 176 -14.38 20.90 -0.30
C PRO A 176 -15.86 21.27 -0.16
N ILE A 177 -16.72 20.46 -0.78
CA ILE A 177 -18.16 20.58 -0.69
C ILE A 177 -18.60 20.06 0.67
N ASP A 178 -19.41 20.83 1.41
CA ASP A 178 -20.08 20.32 2.61
C ASP A 178 -21.24 19.39 2.18
N PRO A 179 -21.14 18.07 2.42
CA PRO A 179 -22.17 17.14 1.95
C PRO A 179 -23.45 17.25 2.77
N THR A 180 -24.58 17.20 2.06
CA THR A 180 -25.91 17.11 2.68
C THR A 180 -26.05 15.84 3.53
N ASP A 181 -27.04 15.82 4.41
CA ASP A 181 -27.33 14.65 5.25
C ASP A 181 -27.61 13.40 4.41
N ASP A 182 -28.30 13.55 3.28
CA ASP A 182 -28.61 12.47 2.34
C ASP A 182 -27.33 11.88 1.70
N ILE A 183 -26.42 12.74 1.24
CA ILE A 183 -25.13 12.30 0.66
C ILE A 183 -24.34 11.49 1.70
N ARG A 184 -24.32 11.96 2.96
CA ARG A 184 -23.63 11.24 4.05
C ARG A 184 -24.30 9.92 4.39
N ALA A 185 -25.62 9.85 4.38
CA ALA A 185 -26.36 8.62 4.60
C ALA A 185 -26.02 7.59 3.52
N VAL A 186 -26.01 7.97 2.24
CA VAL A 186 -25.64 7.07 1.14
C VAL A 186 -24.17 6.65 1.21
N LEU A 187 -23.26 7.55 1.60
CA LEU A 187 -21.85 7.21 1.83
C LEU A 187 -21.71 6.13 2.91
N GLN A 188 -22.40 6.30 4.04
CA GLN A 188 -22.40 5.33 5.14
C GLN A 188 -22.99 3.99 4.68
N GLU A 189 -24.14 4.01 4.02
CA GLU A 189 -24.78 2.80 3.47
C GLU A 189 -23.87 2.09 2.46
N GLY A 190 -23.13 2.82 1.64
CA GLY A 190 -22.14 2.26 0.72
C GLY A 190 -20.99 1.55 1.45
N ALA A 191 -20.47 2.15 2.52
CA ALA A 191 -19.44 1.51 3.35
C ALA A 191 -19.97 0.22 4.04
N GLU A 192 -21.20 0.26 4.54
CA GLU A 192 -21.86 -0.89 5.16
C GLU A 192 -22.18 -2.00 4.13
N LEU A 193 -22.62 -1.63 2.93
CA LEU A 193 -22.82 -2.56 1.82
C LEU A 193 -21.52 -3.25 1.43
N LEU A 194 -20.43 -2.49 1.30
CA LEU A 194 -19.11 -3.05 1.00
C LEU A 194 -18.67 -4.07 2.07
N ALA A 195 -18.80 -3.72 3.35
CA ALA A 195 -18.49 -4.61 4.46
C ALA A 195 -19.44 -5.82 4.57
N THR A 196 -20.67 -5.70 4.03
CA THR A 196 -21.63 -6.81 3.98
C THR A 196 -21.27 -7.80 2.87
N LEU A 197 -20.94 -7.31 1.68
CA LEU A 197 -20.65 -8.15 0.51
C LEU A 197 -19.27 -8.79 0.58
N LEU A 198 -18.28 -8.04 1.09
CA LEU A 198 -16.88 -8.46 1.16
C LEU A 198 -16.35 -8.17 2.58
N PRO A 199 -16.69 -8.98 3.60
CA PRO A 199 -16.36 -8.66 4.99
C PRO A 199 -14.86 -8.47 5.24
N ALA A 200 -13.99 -9.25 4.60
CA ALA A 200 -12.56 -9.12 4.79
C ALA A 200 -12.01 -7.91 4.03
N THR A 201 -12.31 -7.79 2.73
CA THR A 201 -11.83 -6.69 1.88
C THR A 201 -12.40 -5.37 2.33
N GLY A 202 -13.70 -5.28 2.63
CA GLY A 202 -14.38 -4.08 3.09
C GLY A 202 -13.76 -3.52 4.37
N ALA A 203 -13.59 -4.35 5.40
CA ALA A 203 -12.87 -3.94 6.61
C ALA A 203 -11.43 -3.52 6.31
N GLY A 204 -10.74 -4.27 5.44
CA GLY A 204 -9.37 -3.99 5.03
C GLY A 204 -9.21 -2.64 4.33
N VAL A 205 -10.00 -2.35 3.29
CA VAL A 205 -9.85 -1.12 2.50
C VAL A 205 -10.35 0.12 3.24
N LEU A 206 -11.48 0.02 3.95
CA LEU A 206 -12.04 1.14 4.72
C LEU A 206 -11.11 1.54 5.88
N GLY A 207 -10.35 0.60 6.43
CA GLY A 207 -9.34 0.86 7.47
C GLY A 207 -8.14 1.71 7.02
N HIS A 208 -7.88 1.82 5.71
CA HIS A 208 -6.82 2.68 5.16
C HIS A 208 -7.33 4.06 4.73
N VAL A 209 -8.63 4.29 4.80
CA VAL A 209 -9.24 5.60 4.55
C VAL A 209 -9.41 6.32 5.88
N THR A 210 -8.88 7.53 5.96
CA THR A 210 -9.04 8.39 7.15
C THR A 210 -9.77 9.69 6.85
N MET A 211 -9.75 10.16 5.61
CA MET A 211 -10.46 11.35 5.19
C MET A 211 -11.25 11.09 3.92
N VAL A 212 -12.50 11.56 3.87
CA VAL A 212 -13.36 11.57 2.68
C VAL A 212 -13.73 13.01 2.36
N GLY A 213 -13.33 13.52 1.19
CA GLY A 213 -13.70 14.85 0.74
C GLY A 213 -14.64 14.80 -0.45
N PHE A 214 -15.59 15.74 -0.53
CA PHE A 214 -16.46 15.90 -1.69
C PHE A 214 -15.99 17.06 -2.56
N THR A 215 -15.93 16.85 -3.87
CA THR A 215 -15.47 17.88 -4.81
C THR A 215 -15.97 17.64 -6.23
N HIS A 216 -16.07 18.71 -7.00
CA HIS A 216 -16.19 18.65 -8.46
C HIS A 216 -14.85 18.99 -9.09
N ARG A 217 -14.54 18.33 -10.21
CA ARG A 217 -13.41 18.69 -11.07
C ARG A 217 -13.72 18.23 -12.48
N GLU A 218 -13.50 19.11 -13.45
CA GLU A 218 -13.50 18.77 -14.87
C GLU A 218 -12.07 18.55 -15.35
N SER A 219 -11.87 17.58 -16.24
CA SER A 219 -10.59 17.30 -16.87
C SER A 219 -10.77 16.95 -18.34
N GLU A 220 -9.68 16.84 -19.10
CA GLU A 220 -9.72 16.35 -20.49
C GLU A 220 -10.27 14.91 -20.59
N GLU A 221 -10.19 14.14 -19.51
CA GLU A 221 -10.74 12.77 -19.41
C GLU A 221 -12.19 12.75 -18.92
N GLY A 222 -12.80 13.92 -18.66
CA GLY A 222 -14.17 14.07 -18.16
C GLY A 222 -14.26 14.52 -16.70
N PRO A 223 -15.49 14.53 -16.13
CA PRO A 223 -15.71 14.89 -14.75
C PRO A 223 -15.12 13.83 -13.81
N LEU A 224 -14.47 14.30 -12.75
CA LEU A 224 -14.02 13.46 -11.65
C LEU A 224 -15.20 12.64 -11.11
N GLN A 225 -15.00 11.35 -10.94
CA GLN A 225 -15.95 10.45 -10.26
C GLN A 225 -15.46 10.16 -8.84
N SER A 226 -14.26 9.60 -8.73
CA SER A 226 -13.55 9.37 -7.49
C SER A 226 -12.04 9.50 -7.72
N MET A 227 -11.29 9.75 -6.65
CA MET A 227 -9.82 9.76 -6.68
C MET A 227 -9.25 9.49 -5.29
N SER A 228 -8.25 8.62 -5.24
CA SER A 228 -7.37 8.45 -4.08
C SER A 228 -6.33 9.57 -4.07
N GLY A 229 -6.18 10.23 -2.92
CA GLY A 229 -5.27 11.37 -2.78
C GLY A 229 -3.78 11.02 -2.94
N GLY A 230 -3.43 9.73 -2.92
CA GLY A 230 -2.08 9.22 -3.20
C GLY A 230 -1.02 9.76 -2.26
N ASP A 231 0.20 9.97 -2.77
CA ASP A 231 1.27 10.61 -1.99
C ASP A 231 1.06 12.12 -1.72
N PRO A 232 0.44 12.91 -2.62
CA PRO A 232 0.14 14.32 -2.35
C PRO A 232 -0.81 14.51 -1.16
N LEU A 233 -1.84 13.68 -1.05
CA LEU A 233 -2.84 13.75 0.01
C LEU A 233 -3.13 12.35 0.57
N PRO A 234 -2.25 11.83 1.45
CA PRO A 234 -2.33 10.47 1.96
C PRO A 234 -3.65 10.14 2.65
N SER A 235 -4.02 8.86 2.63
CA SER A 235 -5.17 8.29 3.37
C SER A 235 -6.51 8.98 3.12
N THR A 236 -6.66 9.56 1.92
CA THR A 236 -7.81 10.37 1.53
C THR A 236 -8.50 9.81 0.29
N VAL A 237 -9.82 9.74 0.33
CA VAL A 237 -10.68 9.52 -0.83
C VAL A 237 -11.41 10.82 -1.16
N LEU A 238 -11.32 11.26 -2.42
CA LEU A 238 -12.11 12.37 -2.94
C LEU A 238 -13.22 11.82 -3.84
N LEU A 239 -14.45 12.24 -3.62
CA LEU A 239 -15.63 11.77 -4.34
C LEU A 239 -16.38 12.94 -4.96
N ALA A 240 -16.92 12.71 -6.15
CA ALA A 240 -17.99 13.53 -6.68
C ALA A 240 -19.29 13.20 -5.93
N PRO A 241 -20.10 14.20 -5.51
CA PRO A 241 -21.39 13.97 -4.86
C PRO A 241 -22.31 12.99 -5.63
N GLU A 242 -22.20 12.96 -6.96
CA GLU A 242 -22.96 12.11 -7.87
C GLU A 242 -22.72 10.61 -7.64
N ARG A 243 -21.58 10.24 -7.05
CA ARG A 243 -21.29 8.86 -6.63
C ARG A 243 -22.07 8.43 -5.39
N CYS A 244 -22.68 9.36 -4.67
CA CYS A 244 -23.55 9.11 -3.52
C CYS A 244 -25.04 9.20 -3.89
N THR A 245 -25.40 8.82 -5.12
CA THR A 245 -26.80 8.65 -5.55
C THR A 245 -27.35 7.25 -5.30
N SER A 246 -26.47 6.28 -5.02
CA SER A 246 -26.81 4.89 -4.68
C SER A 246 -25.71 4.29 -3.79
N PRO A 247 -26.07 3.49 -2.76
CA PRO A 247 -25.09 2.78 -1.94
C PRO A 247 -24.13 1.92 -2.75
N TRP A 248 -24.58 1.35 -3.88
CA TRP A 248 -23.75 0.53 -4.77
C TRP A 248 -22.64 1.32 -5.45
N LEU A 249 -22.93 2.52 -5.93
CA LEU A 249 -21.93 3.39 -6.56
C LEU A 249 -20.92 3.92 -5.53
N ALA A 250 -21.41 4.28 -4.34
CA ALA A 250 -20.57 4.67 -3.22
C ALA A 250 -19.65 3.50 -2.78
N ALA A 251 -20.19 2.29 -2.62
CA ALA A 251 -19.43 1.09 -2.27
C ALA A 251 -18.33 0.77 -3.29
N GLU A 252 -18.64 0.85 -4.59
CA GLU A 252 -17.67 0.64 -5.67
C GLU A 252 -16.56 1.70 -5.63
N SER A 253 -16.90 2.99 -5.48
CA SER A 253 -15.92 4.07 -5.38
C SER A 253 -15.04 3.95 -4.13
N LEU A 254 -15.62 3.58 -2.97
CA LEU A 254 -14.87 3.33 -1.74
C LEU A 254 -13.94 2.13 -1.87
N LEU A 255 -14.39 1.05 -2.52
CA LEU A 255 -13.55 -0.11 -2.82
C LEU A 255 -12.38 0.30 -3.73
N HIS A 256 -12.67 1.03 -4.82
CA HIS A 256 -11.66 1.44 -5.79
C HIS A 256 -10.56 2.26 -5.11
N GLU A 257 -10.92 3.39 -4.51
CA GLU A 257 -9.92 4.30 -3.97
C GLU A 257 -9.30 3.77 -2.67
N GLY A 258 -10.08 3.08 -1.83
CA GLY A 258 -9.58 2.42 -0.62
C GLY A 258 -8.57 1.30 -0.93
N ALA A 259 -8.81 0.50 -1.97
CA ALA A 259 -7.86 -0.51 -2.43
C ALA A 259 -6.55 0.12 -2.91
N HIS A 260 -6.60 1.27 -3.60
CA HIS A 260 -5.40 2.00 -3.98
C HIS A 260 -4.64 2.55 -2.77
N LEU A 261 -5.32 3.17 -1.80
CA LEU A 261 -4.68 3.67 -0.58
C LEU A 261 -3.99 2.54 0.22
N LYS A 262 -4.67 1.40 0.39
CA LYS A 262 -4.10 0.19 0.99
C LYS A 262 -2.86 -0.28 0.24
N LEU A 263 -2.92 -0.32 -1.09
CA LEU A 263 -1.77 -0.70 -1.90
C LEU A 263 -0.61 0.29 -1.75
N PHE A 264 -0.87 1.60 -1.72
CA PHE A 264 0.17 2.60 -1.50
C PHE A 264 0.85 2.40 -0.14
N ASP A 265 0.09 2.12 0.92
CA ASP A 265 0.64 1.77 2.22
C ASP A 265 1.49 0.50 2.20
N ALA A 266 1.08 -0.53 1.45
CA ALA A 266 1.88 -1.74 1.28
C ALA A 266 3.21 -1.47 0.54
N LEU A 267 3.15 -0.68 -0.54
CA LEU A 267 4.30 -0.38 -1.41
C LEU A 267 5.38 0.50 -0.75
N ARG A 268 5.04 1.26 0.31
CA ARG A 268 6.03 2.00 1.14
C ARG A 268 7.06 1.11 1.81
N THR A 269 6.83 -0.20 1.85
CA THR A 269 7.69 -1.18 2.53
C THR A 269 8.45 -2.09 1.55
N GLY A 270 8.22 -1.93 0.24
CA GLY A 270 8.99 -2.67 -0.77
C GLY A 270 8.56 -2.40 -2.21
N SER A 271 9.54 -2.35 -3.11
CA SER A 271 9.27 -2.21 -4.55
C SER A 271 8.80 -3.52 -5.18
N VAL A 272 7.86 -3.43 -6.12
CA VAL A 272 7.37 -4.52 -6.99
C VAL A 272 8.19 -4.64 -8.27
N VAL A 273 8.71 -3.52 -8.79
CA VAL A 273 9.42 -3.45 -10.08
C VAL A 273 10.89 -3.11 -9.89
N ARG A 274 11.77 -3.66 -10.74
CA ARG A 274 13.19 -3.27 -10.78
C ARG A 274 13.44 -2.11 -11.71
N ASN A 275 12.70 -2.05 -12.82
CA ASN A 275 12.77 -0.98 -13.80
C ASN A 275 11.45 -0.21 -13.83
N ALA A 276 11.44 0.99 -13.25
CA ALA A 276 10.24 1.82 -13.18
C ALA A 276 9.86 2.47 -14.53
N THR A 277 10.76 2.48 -15.53
CA THR A 277 10.55 3.17 -16.81
C THR A 277 10.03 2.27 -17.92
N GLU A 278 10.01 0.94 -17.71
CA GLU A 278 9.44 -0.01 -18.67
C GLU A 278 7.96 0.28 -18.90
N ARG A 279 7.54 0.28 -20.17
CA ARG A 279 6.18 0.67 -20.57
C ARG A 279 5.46 -0.46 -21.31
N VAL A 280 4.16 -0.55 -21.05
CA VAL A 280 3.23 -1.52 -21.61
C VAL A 280 2.15 -0.76 -22.40
N PRO A 281 1.87 -1.13 -23.66
CA PRO A 281 0.79 -0.51 -24.44
C PRO A 281 -0.57 -0.79 -23.80
N ILE A 282 -1.49 0.17 -23.82
CA ILE A 282 -2.84 0.01 -23.25
C ILE A 282 -3.87 0.27 -24.34
N PRO A 283 -4.57 -0.77 -24.82
CA PRO A 283 -5.42 -0.67 -26.01
C PRO A 283 -6.57 0.32 -25.92
N TRP A 284 -7.01 0.68 -24.71
CA TRP A 284 -8.14 1.58 -24.44
C TRP A 284 -7.74 2.98 -23.98
N ARG A 285 -6.44 3.30 -23.96
CA ARG A 285 -5.93 4.64 -23.61
C ARG A 285 -4.95 5.15 -24.66
N ILE A 286 -4.76 6.46 -24.69
CA ILE A 286 -3.72 7.09 -25.50
C ILE A 286 -2.37 6.90 -24.77
N GLY A 287 -1.45 6.19 -25.42
CA GLY A 287 -0.10 5.94 -24.92
C GLY A 287 0.06 4.67 -24.09
N SER A 288 1.27 4.51 -23.55
CA SER A 288 1.66 3.33 -22.77
C SER A 288 1.72 3.63 -21.28
N TRP A 289 1.41 2.66 -20.44
CA TRP A 289 1.56 2.77 -18.98
C TRP A 289 2.88 2.21 -18.51
N THR A 290 3.40 2.67 -17.37
CA THR A 290 4.53 2.00 -16.71
C THR A 290 4.09 0.64 -16.17
N VAL A 291 5.03 -0.29 -15.99
CA VAL A 291 4.74 -1.61 -15.40
C VAL A 291 4.06 -1.50 -14.03
N ILE A 292 4.50 -0.55 -13.18
CA ILE A 292 3.84 -0.35 -11.88
C ILE A 292 2.39 0.11 -12.03
N ARG A 293 2.08 0.96 -13.01
CA ARG A 293 0.69 1.39 -13.28
C ARG A 293 -0.16 0.23 -13.81
N VAL A 294 0.41 -0.71 -14.57
CA VAL A 294 -0.26 -1.97 -14.96
C VAL A 294 -0.63 -2.79 -13.74
N PHE A 295 0.29 -2.95 -12.78
CA PHE A 295 0.02 -3.67 -11.54
C PHE A 295 -1.05 -3.00 -10.68
N VAL A 296 -0.99 -1.68 -10.54
CA VAL A 296 -1.99 -0.90 -9.80
C VAL A 296 -3.38 -1.03 -10.44
N ALA A 297 -3.47 -0.96 -11.77
CA ALA A 297 -4.74 -1.15 -12.47
C ALA A 297 -5.26 -2.59 -12.35
N LEU A 298 -4.40 -3.61 -12.54
CA LEU A 298 -4.78 -5.01 -12.38
C LEU A 298 -5.28 -5.28 -10.96
N HIS A 299 -4.59 -4.75 -9.94
CA HIS A 299 -5.01 -4.86 -8.54
C HIS A 299 -6.46 -4.39 -8.35
N PHE A 300 -6.79 -3.19 -8.84
CA PHE A 300 -8.16 -2.69 -8.78
C PHE A 300 -9.15 -3.58 -9.53
N TYR A 301 -8.87 -3.94 -10.79
CA TYR A 301 -9.81 -4.75 -11.57
C TYR A 301 -10.10 -6.12 -10.92
N VAL A 302 -9.11 -6.73 -10.25
CA VAL A 302 -9.36 -7.97 -9.49
C VAL A 302 -10.33 -7.72 -8.34
N HIS A 303 -10.14 -6.67 -7.54
CA HIS A 303 -11.07 -6.29 -6.47
C HIS A 303 -12.48 -6.00 -7.01
N LEU A 304 -12.58 -5.28 -8.13
CA LEU A 304 -13.85 -4.94 -8.76
C LEU A 304 -14.61 -6.18 -9.27
N LEU A 305 -13.91 -7.14 -9.87
CA LEU A 305 -14.52 -8.40 -10.32
C LEU A 305 -15.04 -9.23 -9.14
N VAL A 306 -14.29 -9.27 -8.03
CA VAL A 306 -14.75 -9.95 -6.80
C VAL A 306 -15.99 -9.27 -6.22
N PHE A 307 -16.00 -7.93 -6.16
CA PHE A 307 -17.17 -7.16 -5.71
C PHE A 307 -18.39 -7.41 -6.58
N ARG A 308 -18.22 -7.49 -7.89
CA ARG A 308 -19.34 -7.76 -8.81
C ARG A 308 -19.85 -9.18 -8.73
N ALA A 309 -18.96 -10.14 -8.56
CA ALA A 309 -19.37 -11.52 -8.31
C ALA A 309 -20.21 -11.57 -7.01
N ALA A 310 -19.81 -10.85 -5.95
CA ALA A 310 -20.60 -10.71 -4.72
C ALA A 310 -21.94 -10.01 -4.95
N ALA A 311 -21.95 -8.92 -5.72
CA ALA A 311 -23.16 -8.17 -6.04
C ALA A 311 -24.17 -9.01 -6.84
N ALA A 312 -23.69 -9.82 -7.79
CA ALA A 312 -24.52 -10.70 -8.61
C ALA A 312 -25.21 -11.79 -7.77
N THR A 313 -24.52 -12.32 -6.76
CA THR A 313 -25.04 -13.36 -5.86
C THR A 313 -25.71 -12.81 -4.60
N ALA A 314 -25.76 -11.48 -4.43
CA ALA A 314 -26.35 -10.83 -3.27
C ALA A 314 -27.81 -11.26 -3.06
N GLY A 315 -28.10 -11.75 -1.84
CA GLY A 315 -29.42 -12.23 -1.46
C GLY A 315 -30.48 -11.14 -1.37
N GLU A 316 -31.75 -11.55 -1.26
CA GLU A 316 -32.91 -10.65 -1.24
C GLU A 316 -32.83 -9.60 -0.13
N ALA A 317 -32.40 -9.97 1.08
CA ALA A 317 -32.26 -9.05 2.21
C ALA A 317 -31.27 -7.89 1.93
N VAL A 318 -30.18 -8.15 1.19
CA VAL A 318 -29.23 -7.09 0.80
C VAL A 318 -29.87 -6.15 -0.21
N ARG A 319 -30.60 -6.70 -1.19
CA ARG A 319 -31.29 -5.92 -2.23
C ARG A 319 -32.47 -5.10 -1.70
N GLU A 320 -33.20 -5.64 -0.71
CA GLU A 320 -34.26 -4.93 -0.01
C GLU A 320 -33.70 -3.73 0.76
N ARG A 321 -32.56 -3.92 1.43
CA ARG A 321 -31.93 -2.89 2.24
C ARG A 321 -31.24 -1.80 1.42
N PHE A 322 -30.42 -2.19 0.43
CA PHE A 322 -29.53 -1.26 -0.28
C PHE A 322 -29.99 -0.96 -1.73
N GLY A 323 -31.15 -1.46 -2.13
CA GLY A 323 -31.65 -1.39 -3.49
C GLY A 323 -30.98 -2.38 -4.44
N PRO A 324 -31.44 -2.45 -5.70
CA PRO A 324 -30.83 -3.32 -6.70
C PRO A 324 -29.45 -2.79 -7.13
N PRO A 325 -28.49 -3.68 -7.43
CA PRO A 325 -27.22 -3.26 -8.04
C PRO A 325 -27.48 -2.65 -9.43
N PRO A 326 -26.62 -1.73 -9.89
CA PRO A 326 -26.75 -1.13 -11.22
C PRO A 326 -26.73 -2.21 -12.30
N SER A 327 -27.59 -2.07 -13.32
CA SER A 327 -27.75 -3.06 -14.39
C SER A 327 -26.61 -3.06 -15.42
N VAL A 328 -25.81 -2.00 -15.44
CA VAL A 328 -24.70 -1.81 -16.38
C VAL A 328 -23.46 -1.43 -15.60
N GLU A 329 -22.33 -2.03 -15.98
CA GLU A 329 -21.01 -1.59 -15.55
C GLU A 329 -20.74 -0.17 -16.08
N ASP A 330 -20.43 0.75 -15.17
CA ASP A 330 -19.98 2.09 -15.52
C ASP A 330 -18.45 2.10 -15.61
N LEU A 331 -17.93 1.95 -16.84
CA LEU A 331 -16.51 2.11 -17.13
C LEU A 331 -16.30 3.25 -18.11
N ASP A 332 -15.19 3.97 -17.91
CA ASP A 332 -14.71 4.92 -18.90
C ASP A 332 -14.64 4.28 -20.28
N GLU A 333 -15.26 4.93 -21.25
CA GLU A 333 -15.17 4.51 -22.64
C GLU A 333 -13.70 4.49 -23.10
N PRO A 334 -13.31 3.53 -23.96
CA PRO A 334 -12.01 3.58 -24.61
C PRO A 334 -11.79 4.93 -25.30
N SER A 335 -10.63 5.55 -25.07
CA SER A 335 -10.37 6.89 -25.63
C SER A 335 -10.55 6.89 -27.16
N PRO A 336 -11.18 7.93 -27.75
CA PRO A 336 -11.36 8.01 -29.19
C PRO A 336 -10.05 7.81 -29.96
N GLY A 337 -10.10 7.04 -31.06
CA GLY A 337 -8.93 6.74 -31.90
C GLY A 337 -8.03 5.59 -31.41
N THR A 338 -8.28 5.04 -30.23
CA THR A 338 -7.54 3.88 -29.72
C THR A 338 -7.91 2.57 -30.45
N PRO A 339 -7.05 1.53 -30.42
CA PRO A 339 -7.41 0.21 -30.94
C PRO A 339 -8.73 -0.32 -30.38
N ALA A 340 -8.95 -0.20 -29.08
CA ALA A 340 -10.18 -0.67 -28.41
C ALA A 340 -11.43 0.10 -28.87
N ALA A 341 -11.33 1.43 -29.03
CA ALA A 341 -12.45 2.22 -29.55
C ALA A 341 -12.87 1.79 -30.96
N ARG A 342 -11.91 1.38 -31.81
CA ARG A 342 -12.16 0.92 -33.19
C ARG A 342 -12.67 -0.52 -33.27
N SER A 343 -12.15 -1.41 -32.43
CA SER A 343 -12.54 -2.84 -32.46
C SER A 343 -13.76 -3.16 -31.61
N GLY A 344 -14.13 -2.27 -30.68
CA GLY A 344 -15.18 -2.52 -29.70
C GLY A 344 -14.79 -3.48 -28.56
N GLN A 345 -13.49 -3.78 -28.42
CA GLN A 345 -12.95 -4.66 -27.36
C GLN A 345 -12.59 -3.87 -26.09
N TYR A 346 -12.35 -4.57 -24.98
CA TYR A 346 -11.92 -4.01 -23.69
C TYR A 346 -12.93 -3.00 -23.10
N ARG A 347 -14.21 -3.32 -23.26
CA ARG A 347 -15.36 -2.54 -22.77
C ARG A 347 -15.79 -2.95 -21.36
N THR A 348 -15.30 -4.10 -20.88
CA THR A 348 -15.63 -4.63 -19.56
C THR A 348 -14.41 -4.70 -18.66
N SER A 349 -14.63 -4.72 -17.34
CA SER A 349 -13.55 -4.91 -16.37
C SER A 349 -12.86 -6.26 -16.51
N ALA A 350 -13.60 -7.30 -16.89
CA ALA A 350 -13.05 -8.64 -17.10
C ALA A 350 -12.04 -8.66 -18.26
N GLU A 351 -12.41 -8.09 -19.42
CA GLU A 351 -11.49 -7.99 -20.56
C GLU A 351 -10.23 -7.19 -20.22
N ARG A 352 -10.37 -6.07 -19.50
CA ARG A 352 -9.23 -5.25 -19.08
C ARG A 352 -8.35 -5.98 -18.06
N ALA A 353 -8.94 -6.70 -17.10
CA ALA A 353 -8.21 -7.51 -16.12
C ALA A 353 -7.38 -8.60 -16.82
N ARG A 354 -8.00 -9.36 -17.74
CA ARG A 354 -7.33 -10.42 -18.51
C ARG A 354 -6.15 -9.86 -19.31
N TYR A 355 -6.35 -8.74 -20.02
CA TYR A 355 -5.27 -8.09 -20.76
C TYR A 355 -4.08 -7.69 -19.86
N LEU A 356 -4.36 -7.05 -18.73
CA LEU A 356 -3.30 -6.63 -17.80
C LEU A 356 -2.62 -7.83 -17.15
N ALA A 357 -3.35 -8.91 -16.87
CA ALA A 357 -2.82 -10.17 -16.38
C ALA A 357 -1.88 -10.83 -17.39
N GLU A 358 -2.25 -10.87 -18.69
CA GLU A 358 -1.37 -11.31 -19.77
C GLU A 358 -0.11 -10.45 -19.89
N CYS A 359 -0.24 -9.12 -19.77
CA CYS A 359 0.90 -8.21 -19.76
C CYS A 359 1.86 -8.57 -18.62
N VAL A 360 1.35 -8.78 -17.40
CA VAL A 360 2.14 -9.15 -16.22
C VAL A 360 2.84 -10.49 -16.41
N LEU A 361 2.15 -11.50 -16.95
CA LEU A 361 2.72 -12.82 -17.23
C LEU A 361 3.79 -12.81 -18.33
N SER A 362 3.71 -11.82 -19.23
CA SER A 362 4.65 -11.64 -20.34
C SER A 362 5.91 -10.85 -19.95
N LEU A 363 5.95 -10.26 -18.76
CA LEU A 363 7.12 -9.51 -18.30
C LEU A 363 8.35 -10.41 -18.15
N PRO A 364 9.55 -9.92 -18.50
CA PRO A 364 10.79 -10.62 -18.19
C PRO A 364 10.94 -10.86 -16.68
N GLU A 365 11.52 -12.00 -16.27
CA GLU A 365 11.66 -12.35 -14.85
C GLU A 365 12.46 -11.31 -14.06
N GLN A 366 13.44 -10.70 -14.71
CA GLN A 366 14.28 -9.62 -14.19
C GLN A 366 13.57 -8.26 -14.08
N ALA A 367 12.40 -8.08 -14.69
CA ALA A 367 11.64 -6.84 -14.58
C ALA A 367 11.06 -6.66 -13.17
N LEU A 368 10.80 -7.78 -12.47
CA LEU A 368 10.16 -7.79 -11.16
C LEU A 368 11.15 -8.05 -10.02
N THR A 369 10.83 -7.49 -8.87
CA THR A 369 11.43 -7.91 -7.60
C THR A 369 10.78 -9.21 -7.13
N GLU A 370 11.31 -9.82 -6.06
CA GLU A 370 10.62 -10.95 -5.40
C GLU A 370 9.19 -10.57 -4.95
N ASN A 371 9.05 -9.35 -4.43
CA ASN A 371 7.76 -8.80 -4.04
C ASN A 371 6.83 -8.67 -5.25
N GLY A 372 7.35 -8.29 -6.43
CA GLY A 372 6.53 -8.23 -7.64
C GLY A 372 6.07 -9.58 -8.15
N HIS A 373 6.92 -10.60 -8.10
CA HIS A 373 6.52 -11.98 -8.43
C HIS A 373 5.47 -12.52 -7.45
N ARG A 374 5.59 -12.20 -6.16
CA ARG A 374 4.58 -12.52 -5.15
C ARG A 374 3.26 -11.79 -5.43
N PHE A 375 3.33 -10.49 -5.71
CA PHE A 375 2.16 -9.66 -6.00
C PHE A 375 1.39 -10.15 -7.23
N ALA A 376 2.11 -10.44 -8.32
CA ALA A 376 1.53 -11.03 -9.53
C ALA A 376 0.82 -12.35 -9.24
N ARG A 377 1.49 -13.31 -8.56
CA ARG A 377 0.89 -14.61 -8.22
C ARG A 377 -0.36 -14.46 -7.35
N TRP A 378 -0.31 -13.57 -6.37
CA TRP A 378 -1.44 -13.30 -5.49
C TRP A 378 -2.66 -12.78 -6.27
N LEU A 379 -2.49 -11.73 -7.08
CA LEU A 379 -3.57 -11.16 -7.90
C LEU A 379 -4.14 -12.16 -8.92
N LEU A 380 -3.28 -12.88 -9.64
CA LEU A 380 -3.70 -13.87 -10.63
C LEU A 380 -4.41 -15.07 -10.01
N THR A 381 -4.11 -15.40 -8.75
CA THR A 381 -4.82 -16.47 -8.05
C THR A 381 -6.21 -16.01 -7.62
N ALA A 382 -6.34 -14.79 -7.11
CA ALA A 382 -7.65 -14.21 -6.79
C ALA A 382 -8.52 -14.02 -8.04
N LEU A 383 -7.95 -13.52 -9.14
CA LEU A 383 -8.67 -13.32 -10.41
C LEU A 383 -9.32 -14.61 -10.92
N ARG A 384 -8.59 -15.72 -10.87
CA ARG A 384 -9.06 -17.04 -11.33
C ARG A 384 -10.19 -17.64 -10.51
N LEU A 385 -10.54 -17.06 -9.35
CA LEU A 385 -11.69 -17.48 -8.57
C LEU A 385 -12.99 -16.87 -9.08
N VAL A 386 -12.93 -15.75 -9.81
CA VAL A 386 -14.11 -15.00 -10.25
C VAL A 386 -14.16 -14.77 -11.76
N ASP A 387 -13.16 -15.28 -12.48
CA ASP A 387 -13.04 -15.20 -13.93
C ASP A 387 -12.39 -16.49 -14.47
N ASP A 388 -13.20 -17.37 -15.05
CA ASP A 388 -12.78 -18.68 -15.58
C ASP A 388 -11.82 -18.57 -16.77
N ASP A 389 -11.91 -17.48 -17.55
CA ASP A 389 -11.05 -17.23 -18.70
C ASP A 389 -9.75 -16.49 -18.31
N ALA A 390 -9.54 -16.25 -17.02
CA ALA A 390 -8.34 -15.56 -16.56
C ALA A 390 -7.07 -16.32 -16.96
N PRO A 391 -6.05 -15.62 -17.49
CA PRO A 391 -4.86 -16.25 -18.02
C PRO A 391 -4.12 -16.99 -16.91
N ARG A 392 -3.63 -18.19 -17.24
CA ARG A 392 -2.86 -19.03 -16.33
C ARG A 392 -1.37 -18.79 -16.56
N PRO A 393 -0.54 -18.82 -15.51
CA PRO A 393 0.90 -18.92 -15.70
C PRO A 393 1.17 -20.12 -16.62
N HIS A 394 1.94 -19.91 -17.68
CA HIS A 394 2.36 -21.03 -18.51
C HIS A 394 3.11 -22.04 -17.64
N ASP A 395 2.78 -23.33 -17.76
CA ASP A 395 3.59 -24.42 -17.21
C ASP A 395 4.97 -24.34 -17.87
N ARG A 396 5.88 -23.56 -17.28
CA ARG A 396 7.28 -23.57 -17.65
C ARG A 396 7.88 -24.87 -17.13
N ALA A 397 7.61 -25.95 -17.86
CA ALA A 397 8.33 -27.20 -17.72
C ALA A 397 9.83 -26.91 -17.91
N ALA A 398 10.60 -26.91 -16.80
CA ALA A 398 12.05 -27.09 -16.71
C ALA A 398 12.98 -26.31 -17.67
N ALA A 399 12.48 -25.36 -18.45
CA ALA A 399 13.22 -24.72 -19.51
C ALA A 399 13.60 -23.31 -19.07
N ALA A 400 14.89 -23.19 -18.72
CA ALA A 400 15.67 -22.00 -18.45
C ALA A 400 15.75 -21.58 -16.97
N THR A 401 16.62 -22.28 -16.23
CA THR A 401 17.75 -21.61 -15.55
C THR A 401 18.53 -20.73 -16.55
N LEU A 402 17.90 -19.70 -17.11
CA LEU A 402 18.61 -18.60 -17.71
C LEU A 402 19.20 -17.86 -16.51
N ARG A 403 20.48 -18.17 -16.26
CA ARG A 403 21.35 -17.35 -15.43
C ARG A 403 21.02 -15.90 -15.78
N ALA A 404 20.40 -15.17 -14.86
CA ALA A 404 20.57 -13.73 -14.83
C ALA A 404 22.07 -13.51 -15.03
N GLU A 405 22.47 -12.73 -16.03
CA GLU A 405 23.88 -12.37 -16.15
C GLU A 405 24.31 -11.94 -14.76
N PRO A 406 25.27 -12.65 -14.14
CA PRO A 406 25.67 -12.31 -12.81
C PRO A 406 26.24 -10.92 -12.94
N TRP A 407 25.53 -9.92 -12.40
CA TRP A 407 26.21 -8.76 -11.86
C TRP A 407 27.36 -9.34 -11.05
N GLN A 408 28.59 -9.20 -11.54
CA GLN A 408 29.76 -9.75 -10.88
C GLN A 408 29.93 -8.94 -9.60
N PRO A 409 29.56 -9.50 -8.43
CA PRO A 409 29.74 -8.79 -7.18
C PRO A 409 31.24 -8.75 -6.88
N PRO A 410 31.68 -7.90 -5.94
CA PRO A 410 32.95 -8.15 -5.28
C PRO A 410 32.92 -9.58 -4.71
N GLU A 411 33.78 -10.45 -5.21
CA GLU A 411 34.02 -11.75 -4.58
C GLU A 411 34.51 -11.46 -3.17
N VAL A 412 33.78 -11.92 -2.14
CA VAL A 412 34.29 -11.89 -0.78
C VAL A 412 35.50 -12.83 -0.76
N PRO A 413 36.73 -12.34 -0.53
CA PRO A 413 37.91 -13.18 -0.55
C PRO A 413 37.76 -14.35 0.42
N PRO A 414 38.22 -15.56 0.08
CA PRO A 414 38.26 -16.67 1.01
C PRO A 414 39.06 -16.26 2.26
N GLY A 415 38.39 -16.24 3.42
CA GLY A 415 39.01 -15.85 4.70
C GLY A 415 38.84 -14.37 5.08
N ALA A 416 38.19 -13.54 4.26
CA ALA A 416 37.88 -12.16 4.67
C ALA A 416 36.94 -12.13 5.88
N ALA A 417 37.29 -11.31 6.87
CA ALA A 417 36.48 -11.08 8.04
C ALA A 417 35.22 -10.29 7.66
N LEU A 418 34.05 -10.79 8.02
CA LEU A 418 32.77 -10.11 7.80
C LEU A 418 32.41 -9.28 9.02
N GLN A 419 32.30 -7.97 8.82
CA GLN A 419 32.01 -7.03 9.89
C GLN A 419 30.68 -6.32 9.63
N ARG A 420 29.73 -6.43 10.57
CA ARG A 420 28.48 -5.68 10.52
C ARG A 420 28.73 -4.20 10.81
N ILE A 421 28.05 -3.33 10.09
CA ILE A 421 28.06 -1.88 10.33
C ILE A 421 27.27 -1.59 11.61
N THR A 422 27.88 -0.85 12.53
CA THR A 422 27.27 -0.36 13.77
C THR A 422 27.70 1.09 14.07
N PRO A 423 26.90 1.87 14.81
CA PRO A 423 25.56 1.54 15.29
C PRO A 423 24.50 1.58 14.17
N VAL A 424 23.40 0.84 14.40
CA VAL A 424 22.18 0.88 13.57
C VAL A 424 21.01 1.18 14.48
N ASP A 425 20.05 1.96 13.99
CA ASP A 425 18.72 1.99 14.59
C ASP A 425 17.91 0.83 14.02
N ALA A 426 17.02 0.27 14.84
CA ALA A 426 16.21 -0.86 14.44
C ALA A 426 14.82 -0.81 15.09
N CYS A 427 13.80 -1.23 14.34
CA CYS A 427 12.46 -1.48 14.85
C CYS A 427 12.05 -2.91 14.49
N ALA A 428 11.81 -3.72 15.51
CA ALA A 428 11.49 -5.14 15.36
C ALA A 428 9.99 -5.35 15.20
N LEU A 429 9.63 -6.27 14.30
CA LEU A 429 8.27 -6.71 14.03
C LEU A 429 8.20 -8.23 14.25
N PRO A 430 8.19 -8.69 15.52
CA PRO A 430 8.31 -10.11 15.84
C PRO A 430 7.14 -10.92 15.28
N GLY A 431 5.93 -10.35 15.27
CA GLY A 431 4.75 -10.99 14.66
C GLY A 431 4.92 -11.25 13.16
N LEU A 432 5.68 -10.40 12.47
CA LEU A 432 5.98 -10.54 11.03
C LEU A 432 7.28 -11.29 10.75
N GLY A 433 8.11 -11.58 11.77
CA GLY A 433 9.46 -12.12 11.58
C GLY A 433 10.36 -11.16 10.79
N GLN A 434 10.15 -9.86 10.97
CA GLN A 434 10.83 -8.79 10.23
C GLN A 434 11.50 -7.78 11.17
N LEU A 435 12.46 -7.05 10.64
CA LEU A 435 13.19 -5.99 11.30
C LEU A 435 13.45 -4.90 10.25
N VAL A 436 13.09 -3.66 10.54
CA VAL A 436 13.54 -2.52 9.73
C VAL A 436 14.74 -1.88 10.42
N VAL A 437 15.82 -1.66 9.67
CA VAL A 437 17.09 -1.12 10.19
C VAL A 437 17.58 0.06 9.37
N SER A 438 18.28 0.99 10.01
CA SER A 438 18.99 2.08 9.35
C SER A 438 20.37 2.29 9.98
N PRO A 439 21.48 2.15 9.23
CA PRO A 439 22.80 2.52 9.72
C PRO A 439 22.86 3.98 10.14
N ALA A 440 23.59 4.28 11.21
CA ALA A 440 23.57 5.62 11.78
C ALA A 440 24.09 6.73 10.84
N ARG A 441 24.91 6.34 9.87
CA ARG A 441 25.48 7.23 8.84
C ARG A 441 24.75 7.16 7.50
N SER A 442 23.69 6.36 7.42
CA SER A 442 22.89 6.17 6.20
C SER A 442 21.57 6.90 6.32
N ALA A 443 21.12 7.46 5.21
CA ALA A 443 19.79 8.01 5.04
C ALA A 443 18.76 6.95 4.59
N ARG A 444 19.15 5.66 4.53
CA ARG A 444 18.31 4.58 3.99
C ARG A 444 17.81 3.64 5.09
N MET A 445 16.63 3.09 4.85
CA MET A 445 16.06 1.99 5.62
C MET A 445 16.17 0.68 4.85
N HIS A 446 16.35 -0.41 5.60
CA HIS A 446 16.47 -1.75 5.04
C HIS A 446 15.56 -2.71 5.80
N TRP A 447 14.74 -3.46 5.06
CA TRP A 447 13.90 -4.52 5.62
C TRP A 447 14.67 -5.83 5.64
N LEU A 448 14.85 -6.39 6.83
CA LEU A 448 15.46 -7.70 7.04
C LEU A 448 14.40 -8.69 7.51
N ASN A 449 14.37 -9.87 6.91
CA ASN A 449 13.67 -11.02 7.49
C ASN A 449 14.54 -11.68 8.56
N ALA A 450 13.95 -12.60 9.33
CA ALA A 450 14.63 -13.35 10.38
C ALA A 450 15.98 -13.96 9.93
N ARG A 451 16.04 -14.53 8.72
CA ARG A 451 17.28 -15.08 8.16
C ARG A 451 18.34 -14.01 7.94
N SER A 452 18.01 -12.93 7.25
CA SER A 452 18.98 -11.86 6.94
C SER A 452 19.46 -11.17 8.22
N TRP A 453 18.58 -11.01 9.22
CA TRP A 453 18.96 -10.53 10.54
C TRP A 453 19.91 -11.47 11.28
N ALA A 454 19.64 -12.78 11.25
CA ALA A 454 20.52 -13.77 11.87
C ALA A 454 21.92 -13.75 11.23
N VAL A 455 22.01 -13.70 9.90
CA VAL A 455 23.29 -13.58 9.19
C VAL A 455 23.99 -12.27 9.53
N TYR A 456 23.30 -11.13 9.48
CA TYR A 456 23.86 -9.82 9.88
C TYR A 456 24.42 -9.85 11.31
N SER A 457 23.70 -10.49 12.24
CA SER A 457 24.11 -10.60 13.64
C SER A 457 25.37 -11.45 13.85
N LEU A 458 25.61 -12.41 12.96
CA LEU A 458 26.78 -13.30 12.99
C LEU A 458 28.01 -12.71 12.29
N CYS A 459 27.87 -11.62 11.54
CA CYS A 459 28.98 -10.88 10.94
C CYS A 459 29.66 -10.00 12.01
N ASP A 460 30.31 -10.61 13.00
CA ASP A 460 30.97 -9.94 14.13
C ASP A 460 32.50 -9.99 14.05
N GLY A 461 33.05 -10.08 12.83
CA GLY A 461 34.48 -10.25 12.54
C GLY A 461 34.86 -11.68 12.13
N ARG A 462 33.89 -12.60 12.08
CA ARG A 462 34.09 -13.99 11.61
C ARG A 462 34.33 -14.05 10.11
N ASP A 463 35.10 -15.06 9.69
CA ASP A 463 35.17 -15.46 8.29
C ASP A 463 33.84 -16.08 7.80
N PHE A 464 33.69 -16.15 6.47
CA PHE A 464 32.49 -16.68 5.82
C PHE A 464 32.13 -18.12 6.22
N GLY A 465 33.11 -19.01 6.41
CA GLY A 465 32.90 -20.41 6.82
C GLY A 465 32.41 -20.52 8.26
N SER A 466 32.97 -19.71 9.15
CA SER A 466 32.56 -19.56 10.54
C SER A 466 31.12 -19.04 10.65
N VAL A 467 30.73 -18.05 9.83
CA VAL A 467 29.33 -17.57 9.75
C VAL A 467 28.39 -18.68 9.29
N ARG A 468 28.76 -19.46 8.26
CA ARG A 468 27.94 -20.60 7.80
C ARG A 468 27.70 -21.65 8.89
N THR A 469 28.75 -21.98 9.63
CA THR A 469 28.69 -22.97 10.72
C THR A 469 27.78 -22.48 11.86
N ALA A 470 27.93 -21.21 12.26
CA ALA A 470 27.11 -20.61 13.29
C ALA A 470 25.64 -20.47 12.85
N TYR A 471 25.39 -20.07 11.59
CA TYR A 471 24.05 -19.97 11.04
C TYR A 471 23.35 -21.33 10.99
N ALA A 472 24.04 -22.40 10.57
CA ALA A 472 23.49 -23.76 10.58
C ALA A 472 22.97 -24.16 11.97
N ARG A 473 23.74 -23.83 13.03
CA ARG A 473 23.35 -24.07 14.42
C ARG A 473 22.11 -23.28 14.81
N VAL A 474 22.06 -21.99 14.50
CA VAL A 474 20.92 -21.10 14.83
C VAL A 474 19.65 -21.50 14.06
N ALA A 475 19.79 -21.91 12.80
CA ALA A 475 18.69 -22.30 11.94
C ALA A 475 18.23 -23.76 12.14
N GLY A 476 18.91 -24.54 12.99
CA GLY A 476 18.61 -25.97 13.19
C GLY A 476 18.87 -26.83 11.94
N LEU A 477 19.81 -26.41 11.07
CA LEU A 477 20.12 -27.08 9.82
C LEU A 477 21.44 -27.88 9.92
N PRO A 478 21.62 -28.96 9.15
CA PRO A 478 22.88 -29.70 9.12
C PRO A 478 24.05 -28.80 8.69
N ALA A 479 25.14 -28.83 9.46
CA ALA A 479 26.37 -28.13 9.12
C ALA A 479 26.89 -28.59 7.75
N GLY A 480 27.30 -27.66 6.90
CA GLY A 480 27.81 -27.95 5.55
C GLY A 480 26.74 -28.23 4.49
N SER A 481 25.45 -28.18 4.82
CA SER A 481 24.39 -28.38 3.82
C SER A 481 24.47 -27.34 2.68
N LYS A 482 24.08 -27.76 1.46
CA LYS A 482 23.99 -26.85 0.29
C LYS A 482 23.01 -25.71 0.55
N GLU A 483 21.94 -25.98 1.30
CA GLU A 483 20.96 -24.98 1.68
C GLU A 483 21.55 -23.88 2.55
N VAL A 484 22.27 -24.24 3.63
CA VAL A 484 22.97 -23.26 4.48
C VAL A 484 23.92 -22.40 3.65
N GLY A 485 24.70 -23.05 2.77
CA GLY A 485 25.60 -22.35 1.86
C GLY A 485 24.87 -21.29 1.03
N ARG A 486 23.81 -21.68 0.33
CA ARG A 486 22.99 -20.76 -0.48
C ARG A 486 22.40 -19.63 0.35
N GLN A 487 21.76 -19.94 1.48
CA GLN A 487 21.07 -18.96 2.32
C GLN A 487 22.02 -17.90 2.89
N VAL A 488 23.20 -18.32 3.36
CA VAL A 488 24.22 -17.41 3.90
C VAL A 488 24.87 -16.59 2.78
N SER A 489 25.28 -17.22 1.67
CA SER A 489 25.85 -16.51 0.51
C SER A 489 24.92 -15.43 -0.02
N ASP A 490 23.64 -15.74 -0.19
CA ASP A 490 22.64 -14.78 -0.68
C ASP A 490 22.41 -13.64 0.31
N SER A 491 22.38 -13.95 1.61
CA SER A 491 22.18 -12.94 2.66
C SER A 491 23.38 -12.01 2.78
N VAL A 492 24.61 -12.54 2.88
CA VAL A 492 25.84 -11.73 2.94
C VAL A 492 25.94 -10.83 1.72
N ARG A 493 25.70 -11.36 0.51
CA ARG A 493 25.72 -10.56 -0.73
C ARG A 493 24.77 -9.37 -0.67
N ARG A 494 23.52 -9.59 -0.23
CA ARG A 494 22.52 -8.53 -0.11
C ARG A 494 22.85 -7.54 1.00
N LEU A 495 23.38 -8.01 2.13
CA LEU A 495 23.79 -7.16 3.26
C LEU A 495 24.99 -6.27 2.89
N VAL A 496 25.97 -6.80 2.15
CA VAL A 496 27.10 -6.01 1.64
C VAL A 496 26.62 -4.96 0.62
N ALA A 497 25.78 -5.37 -0.35
CA ALA A 497 25.20 -4.44 -1.31
C ALA A 497 24.33 -3.35 -0.66
N ALA A 498 23.70 -3.66 0.48
CA ALA A 498 22.94 -2.72 1.29
C ALA A 498 23.81 -1.82 2.19
N GLY A 499 25.13 -2.04 2.25
CA GLY A 499 26.02 -1.31 3.17
C GLY A 499 25.79 -1.64 4.65
N LEU A 500 25.22 -2.82 4.95
CA LEU A 500 24.98 -3.30 6.31
C LEU A 500 26.13 -4.18 6.82
N VAL A 501 26.92 -4.76 5.91
CA VAL A 501 28.10 -5.57 6.24
C VAL A 501 29.25 -5.11 5.34
N THR A 502 30.46 -5.02 5.91
CA THR A 502 31.72 -4.84 5.20
C THR A 502 32.54 -6.11 5.30
N HIS A 503 33.53 -6.24 4.43
CA HIS A 503 34.56 -7.24 4.56
C HIS A 503 35.92 -6.56 4.41
N ASP A 504 36.92 -7.03 5.15
CA ASP A 504 38.29 -6.58 4.94
C ASP A 504 38.73 -7.03 3.53
N VAL A 505 39.49 -6.17 2.85
CA VAL A 505 40.08 -6.45 1.53
C VAL A 505 41.49 -6.97 1.70
#